data_AF-A0A388PV01-F1
#
_entry.id   AF-A0A388PV01-F1
#
_cell.length_a   1.000
_cell.length_b   1.000
_cell.length_c   1.000
_cell.angle_alpha   90.00
_cell.angle_beta   90.00
_cell.angle_gamma   90.00
#
_symmetry.space_group_name_H-M   'P 1'
#
loop_
_entity.id
_entity.type
_entity.pdbx_description
1 polymer ?
#
loop_
_entity_poly.entity_id
_entity_poly.type
_entity_poly.pdbx_seq_one_letter_code
_entity_poly.pdbx_strand_id
1 'polypeptide(L)' 'MNIHLTGHHLEITPSLKEYIQTKLAKIFHHFDHVIDAKVTLTVNKLEHIAEATIHLPKSDIHAECRG' A
#
# COMPACT_ATOMS: atom_id res chain seq x y z
N MET A 1 -0.76 12.33 -7.07
CA MET A 1 -0.63 11.43 -5.92
C MET A 1 0.34 10.33 -6.28
N ASN A 2 1.39 10.13 -5.48
CA ASN A 2 2.37 9.08 -5.73
C ASN A 2 2.04 7.86 -4.86
N ILE A 3 2.08 6.69 -5.49
CA ILE A 3 1.93 5.40 -4.81
C ILE A 3 3.17 4.61 -5.17
N HIS A 4 4.01 4.36 -4.17
CA HIS A 4 5.18 3.50 -4.28
C HIS A 4 4.79 2.09 -3.89
N LEU A 5 4.85 1.18 -4.86
CA LEU A 5 4.54 -0.22 -4.63
C LEU A 5 5.81 -1.06 -4.74
N THR A 6 6.11 -1.83 -3.70
CA THR A 6 7.29 -2.69 -3.63
C THR A 6 6.87 -4.12 -3.33
N GLY A 7 7.41 -5.08 -4.10
CA GLY A 7 7.28 -6.50 -3.80
C GLY A 7 8.57 -7.04 -3.22
N HIS A 8 8.50 -7.76 -2.10
CA HIS A 8 9.62 -8.47 -1.50
C HIS A 8 9.39 -9.97 -1.60
N HIS A 9 10.28 -10.66 -2.32
CA HIS A 9 10.11 -12.07 -2.70
C HIS A 9 8.82 -12.34 -3.50
N LEU A 10 8.31 -11.31 -4.17
CA LEU A 10 7.10 -11.35 -4.99
C LEU A 10 7.25 -10.40 -6.18
N GLU A 11 6.83 -10.85 -7.36
CA GLU A 11 6.67 -9.97 -8.52
C GLU A 11 5.31 -9.30 -8.48
N ILE A 12 5.28 -7.98 -8.66
CA ILE A 12 4.05 -7.20 -8.72
C ILE A 12 3.47 -7.31 -10.12
N THR A 13 2.38 -8.05 -10.26
CA THR A 13 1.65 -8.14 -11.53
C THR A 13 0.85 -6.85 -11.81
N PRO A 14 0.51 -6.55 -13.08
CA PRO A 14 -0.30 -5.39 -13.43
C PRO A 14 -1.67 -5.39 -12.73
N SER A 15 -2.31 -6.56 -12.62
CA SER A 15 -3.61 -6.72 -11.96
C SER A 15 -3.53 -6.46 -10.45
N LEU A 16 -2.45 -6.89 -9.80
CA LEU A 16 -2.23 -6.64 -8.38
C LEU A 16 -2.00 -5.15 -8.11
N LYS A 17 -1.23 -4.48 -8.97
CA LYS A 17 -1.02 -3.04 -8.90
C LYS A 17 -2.34 -2.27 -9.03
N GLU A 18 -3.15 -2.60 -10.03
CA GLU A 18 -4.44 -1.96 -10.26
C GLU A 18 -5.41 -2.18 -9.09
N TYR A 19 -5.43 -3.40 -8.53
CA TYR A 19 -6.22 -3.73 -7.35
C TYR A 19 -5.86 -2.84 -6.16
N ILE A 20 -4.58 -2.68 -5.87
CA ILE A 20 -4.11 -1.86 -4.74
C ILE A 20 -4.41 -0.38 -4.99
N GLN A 21 -4.15 0.13 -6.20
CA GLN A 21 -4.48 1.50 -6.56
C GLN A 21 -5.97 1.80 -6.36
N THR A 22 -6.85 0.89 -6.79
CA THR A 22 -8.30 1.02 -6.62
C THR A 22 -8.72 1.01 -5.15
N LYS A 23 -8.11 0.15 -4.33
CA LYS A 23 -8.40 0.09 -2.89
C LYS A 23 -7.93 1.36 -2.16
N LEU A 24 -6.71 1.79 -2.45
CA LEU A 24 -6.14 2.99 -1.85
C LEU A 24 -6.89 4.26 -2.28
N ALA A 25 -7.35 4.35 -3.54
CA ALA A 25 -8.14 5.48 -4.02
C ALA A 25 -9.41 5.72 -3.16
N LYS A 26 -10.05 4.66 -2.67
CA LYS A 26 -11.18 4.78 -1.74
C LYS A 26 -10.77 5.38 -0.41
N ILE A 27 -9.63 4.96 0.13
CA ILE A 27 -9.07 5.47 1.38
C ILE A 27 -8.76 6.95 1.23
N PHE A 28 -8.10 7.34 0.13
CA PHE A 28 -7.73 8.73 -0.12
C PHE A 28 -8.91 9.66 -0.34
N HIS A 29 -10.07 9.15 -0.77
CA HIS A 29 -11.30 9.97 -0.80
C HIS A 29 -11.67 10.50 0.59
N HIS A 30 -11.25 9.83 1.66
CA HIS A 30 -11.46 10.30 3.04
C HIS A 30 -10.41 11.32 3.51
N PHE A 31 -9.36 11.60 2.73
CA PHE A 31 -8.27 12.49 3.11
C PHE A 31 -8.03 13.57 2.03
N ASP A 32 -8.27 14.84 2.39
CA ASP A 32 -8.21 15.98 1.45
C ASP A 32 -6.81 16.23 0.87
N HIS A 33 -5.76 15.88 1.62
CA HIS A 33 -4.37 16.10 1.25
C HIS A 33 -3.52 14.89 1.60
N VAL A 34 -3.36 13.94 0.68
CA VAL A 34 -2.39 12.86 0.83
C VAL A 34 -1.13 13.21 0.05
N ILE A 35 0.03 13.14 0.69
CA ILE A 35 1.31 13.45 0.05
C ILE A 35 1.76 12.25 -0.78
N ASP A 36 1.85 11.09 -0.12
CA ASP A 36 2.39 9.87 -0.71
C ASP A 36 1.86 8.63 0.03
N ALA A 37 1.86 7.49 -0.65
CA ALA A 37 1.59 6.21 -0.02
C ALA A 37 2.63 5.17 -0.46
N LYS A 38 3.15 4.42 0.51
CA LYS A 38 4.07 3.31 0.31
C LYS A 38 3.36 2.02 0.67
N VAL A 39 3.36 1.06 -0.23
CA VAL A 39 2.83 -0.28 0.01
C VAL A 39 3.92 -1.30 -0.26
N THR A 40 4.19 -2.14 0.73
CA THR A 40 5.12 -3.26 0.62
C THR A 40 4.32 -4.55 0.74
N LEU A 41 4.46 -5.42 -0.25
CA LEU A 41 3.92 -6.77 -0.22
C LEU A 41 5.07 -7.75 -0.06
N THR A 42 5.01 -8.57 0.99
CA THR A 42 6.03 -9.56 1.30
C THR A 42 5.40 -10.95 1.36
N VAL A 43 6.04 -11.92 0.71
CA VAL A 43 5.68 -13.33 0.83
C VAL A 43 6.79 -14.05 1.58
N ASN A 44 6.46 -14.64 2.73
CA ASN A 44 7.38 -15.46 3.51
C ASN A 44 6.81 -16.87 3.67
N LYS A 45 7.25 -17.79 2.82
CA LYS A 45 6.74 -19.17 2.73
C LYS A 45 5.23 -19.18 2.46
N LEU A 46 4.42 -19.41 3.49
CA LEU A 46 2.95 -19.49 3.42
C LEU A 46 2.28 -18.24 4.00
N GLU A 47 3.05 -17.29 4.55
CA GLU A 47 2.52 -16.05 5.10
C GLU A 47 2.57 -14.93 4.05
N HIS A 48 1.45 -14.25 3.87
CA HIS A 48 1.34 -13.06 3.05
C HIS A 48 1.24 -11.83 3.94
N ILE A 49 2.19 -10.93 3.80
CA ILE A 49 2.29 -9.72 4.63
C ILE A 49 2.05 -8.53 3.72
N ALA A 50 1.09 -7.68 4.10
CA ALA A 50 0.79 -6.43 3.42
C ALA A 50 1.00 -5.28 4.40
N GLU A 51 1.96 -4.41 4.09
CA GLU A 51 2.26 -3.21 4.84
C GLU A 51 1.90 -1.98 4.02
N ALA A 52 1.24 -1.01 4.64
CA ALA A 52 0.90 0.27 4.02
C ALA A 52 1.26 1.43 4.96
N THR A 53 2.01 2.39 4.43
CA THR A 53 2.35 3.64 5.10
C THR A 53 1.84 4.81 4.27
N ILE A 54 0.93 5.60 4.82
CA ILE A 54 0.34 6.77 4.19
C ILE A 54 0.93 8.01 4.86
N HIS A 55 1.58 8.85 4.06
CA HIS A 55 2.16 10.11 4.48
C HIS A 55 1.12 11.24 4.30
N LEU A 56 0.64 11.80 5.42
CA LEU A 56 -0.24 12.97 5.46
C LEU A 56 0.56 14.23 5.86
N PRO A 57 0.07 15.44 5.56
CA PRO A 57 0.78 16.70 5.83
C PRO A 57 1.25 16.90 7.27
N LYS A 58 0.59 16.28 8.24
CA LYS A 58 0.86 16.47 9.67
C LYS A 58 1.10 15.16 10.41
N SER A 59 0.99 14.02 9.76
CA SER A 59 1.01 12.71 10.41
C SER A 59 1.29 11.58 9.43
N ASP A 60 1.76 10.46 9.94
CA ASP A 60 1.96 9.24 9.19
C ASP A 60 1.03 8.16 9.74
N ILE A 61 0.35 7.45 8.85
CA ILE A 61 -0.49 6.30 9.21
C ILE A 61 0.20 5.07 8.68
N HIS A 62 0.55 4.15 9.57
CA HIS A 62 1.12 2.86 9.21
C HIS A 62 0.20 1.73 9.66
N ALA A 63 0.02 0.73 8.81
CA ALA A 63 -0.74 -0.49 9.10
C ALA A 63 -0.07 -1.70 8.45
N GLU A 64 -0.09 -2.82 9.16
CA GLU A 64 0.36 -4.14 8.70
C GLU A 64 -0.78 -5.15 8.84
N CYS A 65 -0.92 -6.04 7.87
CA CYS A 65 -1.79 -7.19 7.93
C CYS A 65 -1.04 -8.45 7.49
N ARG A 66 -1.28 -9.57 8.19
CA ARG A 66 -0.74 -10.89 7.87
C ARG A 66 -1.90 -11.83 7.58
N GLY A 67 -1.81 -12.60 6.50
CA GLY A 67 -2.82 -13.58 6.09
C GLY A 67 -2.22 -14.80 5.42
#